data_AF-A2ST06-F1
#
_entry.id   AF-A2ST06-F1
#
_cell.length_a   1.000
_cell.length_b   1.000
_cell.length_c   1.000
_cell.angle_alpha   90.00
_cell.angle_beta   90.00
_cell.angle_gamma   90.00
#
_symmetry.space_group_name_H-M   'P 1'
#
loop_
_entity.id
_entity.type
_entity.pdbx_description
1 polymer ?
#
loop_
_entity_poly.entity_id
_entity_poly.type
_entity_poly.pdbx_seq_one_letter_code
_entity_poly.pdbx_strand_id
1 'polypeptide(L)'
;MAVQTKSKSEDKGPKKKINWMQVGVIGFCVLLVFMCIVSFSGLPNALGNLINGDGISETGKVVAGNPVYVNYTLNVNNSAVFENVMGFQAGTEVNQSLYVNVEGYEYPFVIYASEFNQISAGVIGLVPGESTTVAGSGSNLAYQLTKEETETAGLVFDDMKVDDRVFITVPYTNEDGEEASAYRVCVVTAKTDDGLTLQYGSDTIDIKMVGYLTTS
;
A
#
# COMPACT_ATOMS: atom_id res chain seq x y z
N MET A 1 60.26 48.55 -47.68
CA MET A 1 59.06 49.39 -47.39
C MET A 1 57.86 48.48 -47.65
N ALA A 2 56.92 48.21 -46.76
CA ALA A 2 56.46 48.89 -45.56
C ALA A 2 56.03 47.89 -44.47
N VAL A 3 55.85 48.45 -43.28
CA VAL A 3 55.60 47.84 -41.98
C VAL A 3 54.14 48.11 -41.58
N GLN A 4 53.56 47.20 -40.76
CA GLN A 4 52.35 47.35 -39.91
C GLN A 4 50.98 47.32 -40.64
N THR A 5 49.88 46.80 -40.07
CA THR A 5 49.48 46.70 -38.66
C THR A 5 48.36 45.66 -38.44
N LYS A 6 48.27 45.19 -37.18
CA LYS A 6 47.33 44.23 -36.57
C LYS A 6 45.84 44.55 -36.78
N SER A 7 44.98 43.52 -36.77
CA SER A 7 43.78 43.54 -35.93
C SER A 7 43.62 42.20 -35.19
N LYS A 8 43.07 42.29 -33.99
CA LYS A 8 42.97 41.26 -32.94
C LYS A 8 41.48 41.14 -32.60
N SER A 9 40.88 39.99 -32.81
CA SER A 9 39.65 39.50 -32.14
C SER A 9 39.35 38.12 -32.76
N GLU A 10 38.90 37.08 -32.09
CA GLU A 10 38.45 36.85 -30.73
C GLU A 10 38.45 35.33 -30.58
N ASP A 11 38.86 34.89 -29.40
CA ASP A 11 38.89 33.49 -28.98
C ASP A 11 37.46 32.91 -29.01
N LYS A 12 37.21 31.93 -29.89
CA LYS A 12 36.00 31.09 -29.83
C LYS A 12 36.46 29.65 -29.65
N GLY A 13 36.45 29.21 -28.39
CA GLY A 13 36.69 27.84 -27.99
C GLY A 13 35.89 26.82 -28.81
N PRO A 14 36.34 25.56 -28.86
CA PRO A 14 35.87 24.59 -29.83
C PRO A 14 34.36 24.37 -29.66
N LYS A 15 33.59 24.68 -30.72
CA LYS A 15 32.17 24.37 -30.81
C LYS A 15 31.99 22.87 -30.56
N LYS A 16 31.41 22.52 -29.42
CA LYS A 16 31.08 21.15 -29.02
C LYS A 16 30.19 20.57 -30.13
N LYS A 17 30.70 19.62 -30.91
CA LYS A 17 29.94 18.94 -31.95
C LYS A 17 28.80 18.20 -31.26
N ILE A 18 27.57 18.68 -31.47
CA ILE A 18 26.37 18.03 -30.96
C ILE A 18 26.28 16.67 -31.64
N ASN A 19 26.44 15.61 -30.85
CA ASN A 19 26.30 14.26 -31.34
C ASN A 19 24.80 13.96 -31.48
N TRP A 20 24.26 14.20 -32.67
CA TRP A 20 22.84 13.99 -33.01
C TRP A 20 22.33 12.59 -32.67
N MET A 21 23.23 11.59 -32.63
CA MET A 21 22.91 10.23 -32.20
C MET A 21 22.60 10.17 -30.70
N GLN A 22 23.35 10.88 -29.86
CA GLN A 22 23.03 10.99 -28.41
C GLN A 22 21.74 11.77 -28.17
N VAL A 23 21.48 12.84 -28.95
CA VAL A 23 20.23 13.61 -28.83
C VAL A 23 19.02 12.75 -29.23
N GLY A 24 19.15 11.92 -30.27
CA GLY A 24 18.11 10.98 -30.68
C GLY A 24 17.81 9.91 -29.62
N VAL A 25 18.84 9.32 -29.01
CA VAL A 25 18.68 8.32 -27.95
C VAL A 25 18.06 8.93 -26.69
N ILE A 26 18.52 10.11 -26.28
CA ILE A 26 17.96 10.82 -25.12
C ILE A 26 16.50 11.20 -25.39
N GLY A 27 16.18 11.67 -26.60
CA GLY A 27 14.80 11.97 -27.00
C GLY A 27 13.89 10.75 -26.96
N PHE A 28 14.36 9.60 -27.45
CA PHE A 28 13.60 8.34 -27.42
C PHE A 28 13.42 7.80 -25.99
N CYS A 29 14.45 7.86 -25.14
CA CYS A 29 14.34 7.47 -23.74
C CYS A 29 13.36 8.36 -22.97
N VAL A 30 13.39 9.68 -23.16
CA VAL A 30 12.44 10.60 -22.52
C VAL A 30 11.02 10.34 -23.01
N LEU A 31 10.84 10.04 -24.30
CA LEU A 31 9.52 9.74 -24.87
C LEU A 31 8.95 8.40 -24.37
N LEU A 32 9.78 7.37 -24.20
CA LEU A 32 9.37 6.12 -23.56
C LEU A 32 8.99 6.31 -22.10
N VAL A 33 9.77 7.08 -21.33
CA VAL A 33 9.43 7.40 -19.94
C VAL A 33 8.12 8.18 -19.87
N PHE A 34 7.90 9.13 -20.79
CA PHE A 34 6.64 9.87 -20.86
C PHE A 34 5.46 8.97 -21.26
N MET A 35 5.64 8.04 -22.21
CA MET A 35 4.61 7.03 -22.54
C MET A 35 4.30 6.14 -21.34
N CYS A 36 5.31 5.68 -20.59
CA CYS A 36 5.09 4.90 -19.37
C CYS A 36 4.31 5.70 -18.31
N ILE A 37 4.65 6.97 -18.08
CA ILE A 37 3.95 7.83 -17.11
C ILE A 37 2.50 8.10 -17.55
N VAL A 38 2.25 8.32 -18.84
CA VAL A 38 0.89 8.52 -19.39
C VAL A 38 0.09 7.21 -19.37
N SER A 39 0.73 6.05 -19.56
CA SER A 39 0.08 4.74 -19.43
C SER A 39 -0.27 4.40 -17.97
N PHE A 40 0.58 4.71 -17.00
CA PHE A 40 0.32 4.43 -15.58
C PHE A 40 -0.66 5.40 -14.91
N SER A 41 -0.76 6.65 -15.39
CA SER A 41 -1.73 7.64 -14.87
C SER A 41 -3.16 7.42 -15.38
N GLY A 42 -3.36 6.64 -16.45
CA GLY A 42 -4.68 6.31 -17.00
C GLY A 42 -5.26 4.95 -16.59
N LEU A 43 -4.42 4.03 -16.09
CA LEU A 43 -4.83 2.66 -15.75
C LEU A 43 -5.93 2.54 -14.66
N PRO A 44 -5.98 3.38 -13.60
CA PRO A 44 -7.06 3.32 -12.62
C PRO A 44 -8.42 3.68 -13.24
N ASN A 45 -8.45 4.72 -14.08
CA ASN A 45 -9.69 5.20 -14.72
C ASN A 45 -10.10 4.33 -15.91
N ALA A 46 -9.15 3.74 -16.64
CA ALA A 46 -9.45 2.84 -17.75
C ALA A 46 -9.94 1.47 -17.28
N LEU A 47 -9.44 0.92 -16.16
CA LEU A 47 -10.02 -0.26 -15.53
C LEU A 47 -11.42 0.04 -14.95
N GLY A 48 -11.60 1.20 -14.32
CA GLY A 48 -12.92 1.66 -13.86
C GLY A 48 -13.94 1.81 -15.00
N ASN A 49 -13.54 2.36 -16.16
CA ASN A 49 -14.42 2.51 -17.32
C ASN A 49 -14.62 1.22 -18.12
N LEU A 50 -13.66 0.29 -18.15
CA LEU A 50 -13.83 -1.01 -18.82
C LEU A 50 -14.80 -1.92 -18.03
N ILE A 51 -14.88 -1.71 -16.70
CA ILE A 51 -15.82 -2.40 -15.81
C ILE A 51 -17.23 -1.78 -15.88
N ASN A 52 -17.33 -0.46 -16.09
CA ASN A 52 -18.61 0.24 -16.28
C ASN A 52 -19.04 0.20 -17.74
N GLY A 53 -19.53 -0.95 -18.23
CA GLY A 53 -20.18 -1.04 -19.54
C GLY A 53 -21.31 0.00 -19.68
N ASP A 54 -21.44 0.59 -20.87
CA ASP A 54 -22.49 1.52 -21.29
C ASP A 54 -23.88 1.03 -20.85
N GLY A 55 -24.37 1.53 -19.71
CA GLY A 55 -25.65 1.06 -19.16
C GLY A 55 -25.89 1.45 -17.70
N ILE A 56 -25.63 2.70 -17.31
CA ILE A 56 -25.94 3.15 -15.95
C ILE A 56 -27.38 3.67 -15.91
N SER A 57 -28.34 2.78 -15.61
CA SER A 57 -29.67 3.18 -15.11
C SER A 57 -29.76 2.86 -13.63
N GLU A 58 -29.32 3.79 -12.78
CA GLU A 58 -29.46 3.71 -11.30
C GLU A 58 -28.76 2.52 -10.59
N THR A 59 -27.93 1.73 -11.31
CA THR A 59 -27.33 0.45 -10.90
C THR A 59 -25.84 0.53 -10.45
N GLY A 60 -25.44 1.63 -9.79
CA GLY A 60 -24.02 1.95 -9.56
C GLY A 60 -23.42 1.56 -8.20
N LYS A 61 -24.20 0.94 -7.31
CA LYS A 61 -23.78 0.59 -5.94
C LYS A 61 -23.47 -0.89 -5.80
N VAL A 62 -22.44 -1.20 -5.03
CA VAL A 62 -22.10 -2.56 -4.63
C VAL A 62 -23.24 -3.18 -3.83
N VAL A 63 -23.65 -4.40 -4.19
CA VAL A 63 -24.55 -5.24 -3.40
C VAL A 63 -23.83 -6.52 -2.97
N ALA A 64 -24.39 -7.20 -1.95
CA ALA A 64 -23.85 -8.48 -1.49
C ALA A 64 -23.73 -9.49 -2.65
N GLY A 65 -22.63 -10.24 -2.67
CA GLY A 65 -22.29 -11.20 -3.72
C GLY A 65 -21.55 -10.61 -4.92
N ASN A 66 -21.51 -9.29 -5.10
CA ASN A 66 -20.68 -8.72 -6.17
C ASN A 66 -19.19 -8.95 -5.90
N PRO A 67 -18.41 -9.41 -6.89
CA PRO A 67 -16.95 -9.35 -6.83
C PRO A 67 -16.51 -7.89 -6.77
N VAL A 68 -15.82 -7.52 -5.69
CA VAL A 68 -15.30 -6.18 -5.46
C VAL A 68 -13.79 -6.19 -5.41
N TYR A 69 -13.19 -5.04 -5.68
CA TYR A 69 -11.78 -4.76 -5.44
C TYR A 69 -11.67 -3.45 -4.67
N VAL A 70 -10.91 -3.46 -3.58
CA VAL A 70 -10.76 -2.32 -2.67
C VAL A 70 -9.32 -2.10 -2.27
N ASN A 71 -8.99 -0.86 -1.97
CA ASN A 71 -7.85 -0.53 -1.12
C ASN A 71 -8.35 -0.44 0.32
N TYR A 72 -7.60 -0.96 1.27
CA TYR A 72 -7.89 -0.81 2.68
C TYR A 72 -6.66 -0.35 3.45
N THR A 73 -6.89 0.38 4.53
CA THR A 73 -5.86 0.88 5.42
C THR A 73 -6.25 0.55 6.85
N LEU A 74 -5.46 -0.29 7.51
CA LEU A 74 -5.60 -0.54 8.94
C LEU A 74 -5.01 0.65 9.69
N ASN A 75 -5.78 1.19 10.63
CA ASN A 75 -5.35 2.28 11.48
C ASN A 75 -5.24 1.83 12.94
N VAL A 76 -4.17 2.26 13.59
CA VAL A 76 -3.96 2.11 15.04
C VAL A 76 -3.55 3.47 15.58
N ASN A 77 -4.19 3.93 16.65
CA ASN A 77 -3.99 5.25 17.24
C ASN A 77 -4.06 6.39 16.18
N ASN A 78 -5.10 6.35 15.33
CA ASN A 78 -5.30 7.27 14.20
C ASN A 78 -4.15 7.32 13.16
N SER A 79 -3.25 6.33 13.17
CA SER A 79 -2.13 6.23 12.24
C SER A 79 -2.31 5.04 11.30
N ALA A 80 -2.15 5.26 10.00
CA ALA A 80 -2.21 4.22 8.97
C ALA A 80 -1.03 3.25 9.08
N VAL A 81 -1.23 2.06 9.64
CA VAL A 81 -0.15 1.09 9.93
C VAL A 81 0.09 0.10 8.79
N PHE A 82 -0.93 -0.23 8.03
CA PHE A 82 -0.85 -1.19 6.94
C PHE A 82 -1.84 -0.82 5.85
N GLU A 83 -1.36 -0.65 4.62
CA GLU A 83 -2.18 -0.38 3.44
C GLU A 83 -1.99 -1.51 2.43
N ASN A 84 -3.09 -2.03 1.91
CA ASN A 84 -3.05 -3.05 0.90
C ASN A 84 -4.35 -3.05 0.07
N VAL A 85 -4.39 -3.95 -0.90
CA VAL A 85 -5.50 -4.15 -1.82
C VAL A 85 -6.04 -5.56 -1.69
N MET A 86 -7.34 -5.74 -1.90
CA MET A 86 -7.95 -7.06 -1.83
C MET A 86 -9.15 -7.15 -2.78
N GLY A 87 -9.31 -8.33 -3.40
CA GLY A 87 -10.51 -8.70 -4.14
C GLY A 87 -11.29 -9.80 -3.40
N PHE A 88 -12.61 -9.66 -3.30
CA PHE A 88 -13.49 -10.62 -2.63
C PHE A 88 -14.94 -10.43 -3.08
N GLN A 89 -15.86 -11.29 -2.64
CA GLN A 89 -17.30 -11.09 -2.86
C GLN A 89 -17.90 -10.28 -1.71
N ALA A 90 -18.53 -9.14 -1.99
CA ALA A 90 -19.09 -8.25 -0.98
C ALA A 90 -20.06 -8.98 -0.04
N GLY A 91 -19.97 -8.73 1.26
CA GLY A 91 -20.78 -9.39 2.28
C GLY A 91 -20.39 -10.83 2.60
N THR A 92 -19.26 -11.33 2.09
CA THR A 92 -18.71 -12.63 2.52
C THR A 92 -18.23 -12.55 3.96
N GLU A 93 -18.54 -13.57 4.75
CA GLU A 93 -18.00 -13.74 6.10
C GLU A 93 -16.99 -14.90 6.11
N VAL A 94 -15.91 -14.73 6.86
CA VAL A 94 -14.93 -15.77 7.16
C VAL A 94 -14.85 -15.98 8.67
N ASN A 95 -14.49 -17.20 9.07
CA ASN A 95 -14.28 -17.59 10.47
C ASN A 95 -12.81 -17.76 10.83
N GLN A 96 -11.90 -17.55 9.88
CA GLN A 96 -10.46 -17.68 10.05
C GLN A 96 -9.73 -16.46 9.46
N SER A 97 -8.54 -16.18 9.98
CA SER A 97 -7.69 -15.10 9.48
C SER A 97 -7.27 -15.37 8.04
N LEU A 98 -7.05 -14.29 7.29
CA LEU A 98 -6.51 -14.33 5.93
C LEU A 98 -5.04 -13.91 5.96
N TYR A 99 -4.27 -14.43 5.00
CA TYR A 99 -2.83 -14.18 4.88
C TYR A 99 -2.55 -13.55 3.52
N VAL A 100 -2.03 -12.31 3.54
CA VAL A 100 -1.83 -11.50 2.34
C VAL A 100 -0.34 -11.39 2.07
N ASN A 101 0.10 -11.95 0.94
CA ASN A 101 1.48 -11.81 0.49
C ASN A 101 1.75 -10.38 0.01
N VAL A 102 2.86 -9.80 0.46
CA VAL A 102 3.31 -8.47 0.06
C VAL A 102 4.73 -8.58 -0.48
N GLU A 103 4.96 -8.04 -1.67
CA GLU A 103 6.28 -8.08 -2.30
C GLU A 103 7.33 -7.40 -1.42
N GLY A 104 8.50 -8.04 -1.27
CA GLY A 104 9.61 -7.53 -0.47
C GLY A 104 9.59 -7.95 1.00
N TYR A 105 8.58 -8.70 1.45
CA TYR A 105 8.50 -9.27 2.80
C TYR A 105 8.69 -10.79 2.78
N GLU A 106 9.31 -11.33 3.83
CA GLU A 106 9.58 -12.77 3.97
C GLU A 106 8.30 -13.57 4.24
N TYR A 107 7.41 -13.03 5.09
CA TYR A 107 6.17 -13.66 5.50
C TYR A 107 4.94 -12.87 5.03
N PRO A 108 3.80 -13.52 4.80
CA PRO A 108 2.54 -12.83 4.53
C PRO A 108 2.08 -12.02 5.75
N PHE A 109 1.24 -11.02 5.53
CA PHE A 109 0.58 -10.26 6.60
C PHE A 109 -0.74 -10.90 6.99
N VAL A 110 -1.01 -10.98 8.29
CA VAL A 110 -2.29 -11.51 8.79
C VAL A 110 -3.36 -10.41 8.86
N ILE A 111 -4.51 -10.71 8.28
CA ILE A 111 -5.76 -9.96 8.43
C ILE A 111 -6.71 -10.82 9.26
N TYR A 112 -7.14 -10.34 10.42
CA TYR A 112 -8.02 -11.12 11.28
C TYR A 112 -9.40 -11.26 10.66
N ALA A 113 -10.09 -12.37 10.95
CA ALA A 113 -11.44 -12.62 10.45
C ALA A 113 -12.40 -11.46 10.75
N SER A 114 -12.32 -10.87 11.95
CA SER A 114 -13.12 -9.70 12.32
C SER A 114 -12.85 -8.50 11.42
N GLU A 115 -11.60 -8.22 11.09
CA GLU A 115 -11.20 -7.11 10.22
C GLU A 115 -11.69 -7.33 8.78
N PHE A 116 -11.49 -8.54 8.25
CA PHE A 116 -12.00 -8.88 6.92
C PHE A 116 -13.53 -8.76 6.86
N ASN A 117 -14.25 -9.27 7.86
CA ASN A 117 -15.71 -9.21 7.89
C ASN A 117 -16.22 -7.75 7.94
N GLN A 118 -15.53 -6.86 8.66
CA GLN A 118 -15.83 -5.43 8.65
C GLN A 118 -15.58 -4.79 7.28
N ILE A 119 -14.46 -5.12 6.62
CA ILE A 119 -14.18 -4.67 5.25
C ILE A 119 -15.28 -5.16 4.29
N SER A 120 -15.61 -6.44 4.38
CA SER A 120 -16.54 -7.13 3.49
C SER A 120 -17.98 -6.60 3.61
N ALA A 121 -18.42 -6.26 4.82
CA ALA A 121 -19.71 -5.61 5.03
C ALA A 121 -19.67 -4.12 4.67
N GLY A 122 -18.56 -3.43 4.96
CA GLY A 122 -18.39 -1.99 4.77
C GLY A 122 -18.46 -1.52 3.31
N VAL A 123 -18.17 -2.40 2.35
CA VAL A 123 -18.22 -2.07 0.92
C VAL A 123 -19.63 -2.01 0.34
N ILE A 124 -20.62 -2.60 1.01
CA ILE A 124 -21.98 -2.67 0.48
C ILE A 124 -22.58 -1.25 0.45
N GLY A 125 -23.15 -0.88 -0.70
CA GLY A 125 -23.75 0.42 -0.93
C GLY A 125 -22.77 1.48 -1.45
N LEU A 126 -21.47 1.18 -1.53
CA LEU A 126 -20.47 2.08 -2.10
C LEU A 126 -20.47 2.06 -3.63
N VAL A 127 -20.03 3.16 -4.22
CA VAL A 127 -19.73 3.32 -5.64
C VAL A 127 -18.20 3.39 -5.83
N PRO A 128 -17.63 2.92 -6.96
CA PRO A 128 -16.22 3.12 -7.27
C PRO A 128 -15.76 4.57 -7.08
N GLY A 129 -14.65 4.75 -6.37
CA GLY A 129 -14.10 6.04 -5.97
C GLY A 129 -14.54 6.54 -4.60
N GLU A 130 -15.62 6.00 -4.02
CA GLU A 130 -16.06 6.33 -2.66
C GLU A 130 -15.19 5.67 -1.60
N SER A 131 -15.18 6.29 -0.42
CA SER A 131 -14.49 5.80 0.76
C SER A 131 -15.42 5.74 1.96
N THR A 132 -15.16 4.77 2.83
CA THR A 132 -15.83 4.64 4.13
C THR A 132 -14.82 4.21 5.17
N THR A 133 -15.15 4.39 6.44
CA THR A 133 -14.37 3.91 7.57
C THR A 133 -15.24 2.97 8.38
N VAL A 134 -14.72 1.78 8.67
CA VAL A 134 -15.37 0.78 9.52
C VAL A 134 -14.57 0.55 10.79
N ALA A 135 -15.17 -0.16 11.74
CA ALA A 135 -14.46 -0.60 12.93
C ALA A 135 -13.36 -1.61 12.58
N GLY A 136 -12.23 -1.53 13.28
CA GLY A 136 -11.19 -2.55 13.23
C GLY A 136 -11.46 -3.72 14.18
N SER A 137 -10.42 -4.49 14.48
CA SER A 137 -10.49 -5.60 15.43
C SER A 137 -10.58 -5.17 16.90
N GLY A 138 -10.29 -3.90 17.20
CA GLY A 138 -10.35 -3.29 18.53
C GLY A 138 -8.98 -3.18 19.22
N SER A 139 -8.83 -2.13 20.04
CA SER A 139 -7.61 -1.83 20.79
C SER A 139 -7.32 -2.78 21.95
N ASN A 140 -8.29 -3.63 22.32
CA ASN A 140 -8.11 -4.69 23.31
C ASN A 140 -7.13 -5.78 22.86
N LEU A 141 -6.85 -5.87 21.56
CA LEU A 141 -5.79 -6.71 21.02
C LEU A 141 -4.44 -6.02 21.19
N ALA A 142 -3.89 -6.17 22.39
CA ALA A 142 -2.58 -5.67 22.77
C ALA A 142 -1.78 -6.74 23.52
N TYR A 143 -0.45 -6.65 23.45
CA TYR A 143 0.48 -7.54 24.14
C TYR A 143 1.57 -6.72 24.82
N GLN A 144 2.02 -7.17 25.99
CA GLN A 144 3.11 -6.54 26.74
C GLN A 144 4.39 -7.32 26.50
N LEU A 145 5.44 -6.61 26.10
CA LEU A 145 6.79 -7.14 26.02
C LEU A 145 7.60 -6.59 27.18
N THR A 146 8.32 -7.46 27.88
CA THR A 146 9.41 -7.04 28.75
C THR A 146 10.57 -6.48 27.92
N LYS A 147 11.50 -5.77 28.58
CA LYS A 147 12.75 -5.34 27.94
C LYS A 147 13.52 -6.51 27.32
N GLU A 148 13.62 -7.64 28.03
CA GLU A 148 14.32 -8.85 27.55
C GLU A 148 13.65 -9.45 26.31
N GLU A 149 12.32 -9.56 26.29
CA GLU A 149 11.58 -10.08 25.13
C GLU A 149 11.67 -9.13 23.93
N THR A 150 11.70 -7.81 24.17
CA THR A 150 11.89 -6.80 23.12
C THR A 150 13.25 -6.98 22.43
N GLU A 151 14.32 -7.13 23.22
CA GLU A 151 15.67 -7.35 22.69
C GLU A 151 15.80 -8.70 21.98
N THR A 152 15.14 -9.74 22.50
CA THR A 152 15.09 -11.07 21.87
C THR A 152 14.36 -11.04 20.53
N ALA A 153 13.35 -10.17 20.37
CA ALA A 153 12.66 -9.94 19.11
C ALA A 153 13.48 -9.12 18.10
N GLY A 154 14.73 -8.76 18.43
CA GLY A 154 15.63 -7.98 17.57
C GLY A 154 15.31 -6.48 17.55
N LEU A 155 14.51 -6.00 18.49
CA LEU A 155 14.21 -4.58 18.67
C LEU A 155 15.16 -3.97 19.69
N VAL A 156 15.56 -2.71 19.50
CA VAL A 156 16.38 -1.99 20.49
C VAL A 156 15.44 -1.26 21.45
N PHE A 157 15.17 -1.85 22.61
CA PHE A 157 14.21 -1.33 23.59
C PHE A 157 14.40 0.16 23.89
N ASP A 158 15.64 0.60 24.07
CA ASP A 158 15.95 1.99 24.42
C ASP A 158 15.61 2.97 23.29
N ASP A 159 15.68 2.54 22.03
CA ASP A 159 15.36 3.36 20.85
C ASP A 159 13.85 3.44 20.56
N MET A 160 13.07 2.47 21.06
CA MET A 160 11.62 2.43 20.86
C MET A 160 10.90 3.61 21.51
N LYS A 161 9.92 4.16 20.80
CA LYS A 161 9.05 5.26 21.24
C LYS A 161 7.59 4.87 21.07
N VAL A 162 6.72 5.53 21.82
CA VAL A 162 5.29 5.50 21.55
C VAL A 162 5.05 5.96 20.11
N ASP A 163 4.10 5.31 19.43
CA ASP A 163 3.76 5.45 18.02
C ASP A 163 4.74 4.79 17.02
N ASP A 164 5.83 4.18 17.49
CA ASP A 164 6.68 3.37 16.62
C ASP A 164 5.93 2.12 16.14
N ARG A 165 6.17 1.77 14.88
CA ARG A 165 5.61 0.59 14.24
C ARG A 165 6.61 -0.55 14.31
N VAL A 166 6.12 -1.71 14.71
CA VAL A 166 6.91 -2.94 14.77
C VAL A 166 6.15 -4.07 14.11
N PHE A 167 6.89 -5.01 13.53
CA PHE A 167 6.32 -6.26 13.03
C PHE A 167 6.58 -7.35 14.05
N ILE A 168 5.52 -8.03 14.47
CA ILE A 168 5.65 -9.28 15.22
C ILE A 168 5.35 -10.44 14.28
N THR A 169 5.91 -11.60 14.61
CA THR A 169 5.62 -12.84 13.88
C THR A 169 4.55 -13.61 14.64
N VAL A 170 3.51 -14.03 13.94
CA VAL A 170 2.39 -14.80 14.47
C VAL A 170 2.40 -16.18 13.82
N PRO A 171 2.47 -17.28 14.60
CA PRO A 171 2.44 -18.61 14.03
C PRO A 171 1.02 -18.94 13.52
N TYR A 172 0.95 -19.70 12.43
CA TYR A 172 -0.31 -20.23 11.90
C TYR A 172 -0.10 -21.57 11.19
N THR A 173 -1.20 -22.25 10.87
CA THR A 173 -1.20 -23.45 10.03
C THR A 173 -1.55 -23.06 8.60
N ASN A 174 -0.65 -23.34 7.66
CA ASN A 174 -0.86 -23.01 6.25
C ASN A 174 -1.87 -23.96 5.56
N GLU A 175 -2.12 -23.73 4.27
CA GLU A 175 -3.06 -24.54 3.48
C GLU A 175 -2.65 -26.01 3.35
N ASP A 176 -1.36 -26.31 3.48
CA ASP A 176 -0.79 -27.66 3.46
C ASP A 176 -0.81 -28.35 4.83
N GLY A 177 -1.26 -27.65 5.88
CA GLY A 177 -1.31 -28.16 7.25
C GLY A 177 0.00 -28.04 8.02
N GLU A 178 0.97 -27.27 7.51
CA GLU A 178 2.29 -27.09 8.11
C GLU A 178 2.35 -25.84 9.00
N GLU A 179 3.26 -25.83 9.97
CA GLU A 179 3.55 -24.64 10.77
C GLU A 179 4.22 -23.57 9.91
N ALA A 180 3.63 -22.38 9.90
CA ALA A 180 4.08 -21.22 9.15
C ALA A 180 4.03 -19.96 10.02
N SER A 181 4.58 -18.87 9.48
CA SER A 181 4.71 -17.58 10.17
C SER A 181 4.11 -16.47 9.32
N ALA A 182 3.41 -15.54 9.96
CA ALA A 182 2.84 -14.35 9.33
C ALA A 182 3.24 -13.09 10.11
N TYR A 183 3.42 -11.97 9.42
CA TYR A 183 3.62 -10.68 10.07
C TYR A 183 2.31 -10.07 10.55
N ARG A 184 2.35 -9.47 11.73
CA ARG A 184 1.35 -8.51 12.19
C ARG A 184 2.02 -7.19 12.49
N VAL A 185 1.45 -6.11 11.96
CA VAL A 185 1.89 -4.74 12.29
C VAL A 185 1.30 -4.35 13.63
N CYS A 186 2.16 -3.87 14.51
CA CYS A 186 1.81 -3.37 15.83
C CYS A 186 2.30 -1.94 16.00
N VAL A 187 1.71 -1.23 16.95
CA VAL A 187 2.15 0.09 17.39
C VAL A 187 2.48 0.05 18.87
N VAL A 188 3.59 0.66 19.25
CA VAL A 188 3.93 0.89 20.65
C VAL A 188 2.96 1.93 21.22
N THR A 189 2.08 1.52 22.12
CA THR A 189 1.10 2.42 22.76
C THR A 189 1.54 2.89 24.14
N ALA A 190 2.48 2.19 24.76
CA ALA A 190 3.13 2.62 26.00
C ALA A 190 4.56 2.09 26.10
N LYS A 191 5.42 2.86 26.76
CA LYS A 191 6.77 2.46 27.17
C LYS A 191 6.94 2.80 28.64
N THR A 192 7.34 1.80 29.43
CA THR A 192 7.78 1.97 30.82
C THR A 192 9.27 1.67 30.91
N ASP A 193 9.84 1.76 32.11
CA ASP A 193 11.24 1.36 32.32
C ASP A 193 11.46 -0.15 32.15
N ASP A 194 10.39 -0.95 32.31
CA ASP A 194 10.44 -2.41 32.36
C ASP A 194 9.91 -3.09 31.07
N GLY A 195 9.19 -2.37 30.22
CA GLY A 195 8.52 -2.98 29.06
C GLY A 195 7.84 -2.03 28.08
N LEU A 196 7.32 -2.62 27.00
CA LEU A 196 6.52 -1.99 25.96
C LEU A 196 5.12 -2.60 25.94
N THR A 197 4.11 -1.77 25.69
CA THR A 197 2.79 -2.24 25.28
C THR A 197 2.67 -2.08 23.78
N LEU A 198 2.42 -3.18 23.07
CA LEU A 198 2.18 -3.21 21.64
C LEU A 198 0.70 -3.45 21.38
N GLN A 199 0.01 -2.50 20.75
CA GLN A 199 -1.31 -2.75 20.20
C GLN A 199 -1.17 -3.33 18.80
N TYR A 200 -1.80 -4.47 18.55
CA TYR A 200 -1.80 -5.12 17.25
C TYR A 200 -3.19 -5.17 16.62
N GLY A 201 -4.26 -4.89 17.37
CA GLY A 201 -5.58 -4.70 16.77
C GLY A 201 -5.76 -3.34 16.13
N SER A 202 -6.41 -3.29 14.96
CA SER A 202 -6.82 -2.04 14.33
C SER A 202 -7.98 -1.38 15.09
N ASP A 203 -7.94 -0.05 15.21
CA ASP A 203 -9.05 0.74 15.75
C ASP A 203 -10.12 0.97 14.68
N THR A 204 -9.67 1.39 13.50
CA THR A 204 -10.50 1.60 12.33
C THR A 204 -9.83 1.03 11.09
N ILE A 205 -10.65 0.83 10.07
CA ILE A 205 -10.20 0.42 8.74
C ILE A 205 -10.81 1.39 7.74
N ASP A 206 -9.96 2.13 7.05
CA ASP A 206 -10.40 2.95 5.92
C ASP A 206 -10.46 2.08 4.67
N ILE A 207 -11.55 2.20 3.93
CA ILE A 207 -11.80 1.43 2.72
C ILE A 207 -12.02 2.43 1.58
N LYS A 208 -11.36 2.18 0.45
CA LYS A 208 -11.61 2.89 -0.79
C LYS A 208 -12.06 1.91 -1.86
N MET A 209 -13.25 2.14 -2.36
CA MET A 209 -13.84 1.32 -3.42
C MET A 209 -13.12 1.60 -4.74
N VAL A 210 -12.53 0.57 -5.35
CA VAL A 210 -11.79 0.73 -6.62
C VAL A 210 -12.66 0.32 -7.81
N GLY A 211 -13.34 -0.83 -7.73
CA GLY A 211 -14.21 -1.33 -8.80
C GLY A 211 -14.94 -2.62 -8.41
N TYR A 212 -16.04 -2.94 -9.09
CA TYR A 212 -16.79 -4.18 -8.86
C TYR A 212 -17.38 -4.73 -10.14
N LEU A 213 -17.59 -6.05 -10.20
CA LEU A 213 -18.31 -6.70 -11.29
C LEU A 213 -19.77 -6.90 -10.90
N THR A 214 -20.69 -6.58 -11.79
CA THR A 214 -22.10 -6.94 -11.63
C THR A 214 -22.28 -8.42 -12.00
N THR A 215 -22.86 -9.18 -11.08
CA THR A 215 -23.28 -10.56 -11.34
C THR A 215 -24.77 -10.56 -11.59
N SER A 216 -25.16 -10.87 -12.83
CA SER A 216 -26.56 -11.01 -13.27
C SER A 216 -27.28 -12.16 -12.62
#